data_AF-K1TXI3-F1
#
_entry.id   AF-K1TXI3-F1
#
_cell.length_a   1.000
_cell.length_b   1.000
_cell.length_c   1.000
_cell.angle_alpha   90.00
_cell.angle_beta   90.00
_cell.angle_gamma   90.00
#
_symmetry.space_group_name_H-M   'P 1'
#
loop_
_entity.id
_entity.type
_entity.pdbx_description
1 polymer ?
#
loop_
_entity_poly.entity_id
_entity_poly.type
_entity_poly.pdbx_seq_one_letter_code
_entity_poly.pdbx_strand_id
1 'polypeptide(L)'
;MEEITGKKFGDKENPLLVSVRSGARASMPGMMDTILNLGLNETVVEAIAAKSGNARWAWDCYRRFIQMYSDVVMEVGKKYFEELIDKMKADRGVQQDVELTADDLKELASQFKAEYKEKIGEDFPDDPKEQLMGAIKAVFRSWDNPRANVYRRDNDIPYSWGTAVNVQSMAFGNMGDDCGTGVAFTRDPATG
;
A
#
# COMPACT_ATOMS: atom_id res chain seq x y z
N MET A 1 16.23 -11.81 0.07
CA MET A 1 15.40 -11.19 -1.00
C MET A 1 16.25 -10.30 -1.88
N GLU A 2 17.05 -9.39 -1.31
CA GLU A 2 17.98 -8.54 -2.05
C GLU A 2 18.94 -9.34 -2.94
N GLU A 3 19.61 -10.36 -2.39
CA GLU A 3 20.50 -11.25 -3.14
C GLU A 3 19.80 -11.96 -4.32
N ILE A 4 18.58 -12.47 -4.10
CA ILE A 4 17.80 -13.21 -5.11
C ILE A 4 17.36 -12.29 -6.26
N THR A 5 16.98 -11.06 -5.93
CA THR A 5 16.45 -10.09 -6.89
C THR A 5 17.52 -9.20 -7.52
N GLY A 6 18.72 -9.17 -6.95
CA GLY A 6 19.79 -8.21 -7.31
C GLY A 6 19.45 -6.74 -7.00
N LYS A 7 18.39 -6.49 -6.24
CA LYS A 7 17.89 -5.17 -5.85
C LYS A 7 18.21 -4.91 -4.38
N LYS A 8 18.27 -3.64 -3.98
CA LYS A 8 18.54 -3.26 -2.59
C LYS A 8 17.40 -2.42 -2.01
N PHE A 9 17.03 -2.70 -0.77
CA PHE A 9 15.90 -2.07 -0.10
C PHE A 9 16.26 -0.63 0.28
N GLY A 10 15.55 0.35 -0.29
CA GLY A 10 15.87 1.78 -0.15
C GLY A 10 16.95 2.31 -1.08
N ASP A 11 17.36 1.54 -2.08
CA ASP A 11 18.44 1.93 -2.98
C ASP A 11 18.01 3.00 -4.00
N LYS A 12 18.95 3.86 -4.36
CA LYS A 12 18.70 5.04 -5.23
C LYS A 12 18.83 4.72 -6.72
N GLU A 13 19.25 3.51 -7.07
CA GLU A 13 19.51 3.12 -8.47
C GLU A 13 18.71 1.86 -8.86
N ASN A 14 18.69 0.85 -7.99
CA ASN A 14 17.97 -0.40 -8.20
C ASN A 14 17.16 -0.81 -6.96
N PRO A 15 16.11 -0.05 -6.62
CA PRO A 15 15.34 -0.27 -5.40
C PRO A 15 14.57 -1.59 -5.42
N LEU A 16 14.62 -2.29 -4.29
CA LEU A 16 13.70 -3.35 -3.94
C LEU A 16 12.47 -2.71 -3.28
N LEU A 17 11.29 -3.02 -3.80
CA LEU A 17 10.01 -2.69 -3.17
C LEU A 17 9.33 -3.97 -2.74
N VAL A 18 8.63 -3.94 -1.61
CA VAL A 18 7.95 -5.11 -1.05
C VAL A 18 6.48 -4.85 -0.79
N SER A 19 5.69 -5.93 -0.77
CA SER A 19 4.37 -5.95 -0.17
C SER A 19 4.44 -6.61 1.20
N VAL A 20 3.61 -6.13 2.11
CA VAL A 20 3.39 -6.71 3.44
C VAL A 20 1.93 -7.12 3.51
N ARG A 21 1.68 -8.41 3.75
CA ARG A 21 0.35 -9.00 3.79
C ARG A 21 0.17 -9.82 5.05
N SER A 22 -0.97 -9.63 5.70
CA SER A 22 -1.38 -10.49 6.81
C SER A 22 -1.72 -11.91 6.32
N GLY A 23 -1.47 -12.91 7.16
CA GLY A 23 -1.73 -14.30 6.86
C GLY A 23 -2.05 -15.10 8.11
N ALA A 24 -3.32 -15.36 8.36
CA ALA A 24 -3.76 -16.19 9.47
C ALA A 24 -3.81 -17.68 9.08
N ARG A 25 -3.78 -18.57 10.08
CA ARG A 25 -3.93 -20.02 9.89
C ARG A 25 -5.23 -20.39 9.17
N ALA A 26 -6.31 -19.68 9.48
CA ALA A 26 -7.59 -19.79 8.79
C ALA A 26 -7.78 -18.63 7.81
N SER A 27 -8.48 -18.90 6.71
CA SER A 27 -8.80 -17.87 5.73
C SER A 27 -9.78 -16.85 6.32
N MET A 28 -9.47 -15.57 6.20
CA MET A 28 -10.31 -14.45 6.64
C MET A 28 -10.42 -13.42 5.49
N PRO A 29 -11.16 -13.72 4.41
CA PRO A 29 -11.24 -12.87 3.23
C PRO A 29 -11.82 -11.49 3.57
N GLY A 30 -11.16 -10.43 3.12
CA GLY A 30 -11.58 -9.04 3.32
C GLY A 30 -11.29 -8.46 4.71
N MET A 31 -10.77 -9.25 5.65
CA MET A 31 -10.55 -8.80 7.05
C MET A 31 -9.10 -8.38 7.33
N MET A 32 -8.22 -8.63 6.38
CA MET A 32 -6.77 -8.66 6.55
C MET A 32 -6.12 -7.58 5.70
N ASP A 33 -5.29 -6.74 6.32
CA ASP A 33 -4.68 -5.58 5.67
C ASP A 33 -3.49 -5.98 4.80
N THR A 34 -3.31 -5.22 3.72
CA THR A 34 -2.21 -5.35 2.75
C THR A 34 -1.63 -3.97 2.48
N ILE A 35 -0.30 -3.88 2.53
CA ILE A 35 0.46 -2.69 2.13
C ILE A 35 1.28 -3.08 0.90
N LEU A 36 1.15 -2.31 -0.17
CA LEU A 36 1.93 -2.46 -1.40
C LEU A 36 2.97 -1.35 -1.48
N ASN A 37 3.97 -1.51 -2.36
CA ASN A 37 4.96 -0.49 -2.69
C ASN A 37 5.80 -0.01 -1.49
N LEU A 38 5.93 -0.84 -0.45
CA LEU A 38 6.71 -0.49 0.74
C LEU A 38 8.19 -0.41 0.38
N GLY A 39 8.84 0.64 0.87
CA GLY A 39 10.20 1.04 0.53
C GLY A 39 10.27 2.27 -0.38
N LEU A 40 9.13 2.81 -0.81
CA LEU A 40 9.09 4.10 -1.50
C LEU A 40 9.32 5.26 -0.52
N ASN A 41 10.15 6.19 -0.97
CA ASN A 41 10.32 7.54 -0.44
C ASN A 41 10.65 8.47 -1.62
N GLU A 42 10.86 9.76 -1.37
CA GLU A 42 11.12 10.74 -2.44
C GLU A 42 12.37 10.42 -3.27
N THR A 43 13.40 9.81 -2.69
CA THR A 43 14.58 9.43 -3.47
C THR A 43 14.31 8.19 -4.33
N VAL A 44 13.63 7.20 -3.76
CA VAL A 44 13.34 5.94 -4.43
C VAL A 44 12.29 6.11 -5.53
N VAL A 45 11.28 6.97 -5.34
CA VAL A 45 10.26 7.26 -6.36
C VAL A 45 10.88 7.92 -7.60
N GLU A 46 11.83 8.85 -7.41
CA GLU A 46 12.56 9.46 -8.53
C GLU A 46 13.43 8.42 -9.26
N ALA A 47 14.06 7.50 -8.54
CA ALA A 47 14.84 6.41 -9.13
C ALA A 47 13.98 5.49 -10.01
N ILE A 48 12.80 5.07 -9.53
CA ILE A 48 11.90 4.22 -10.32
C ILE A 48 11.22 5.01 -11.46
N ALA A 49 10.98 6.31 -11.29
CA ALA A 49 10.46 7.18 -12.35
C ALA A 49 11.46 7.23 -13.52
N ALA A 50 12.73 7.51 -13.23
CA ALA A 50 13.79 7.56 -14.23
C ALA A 50 13.99 6.19 -14.91
N LYS A 51 14.04 5.10 -14.13
CA LYS A 51 14.30 3.76 -14.64
C LYS A 51 13.17 3.19 -15.49
N SER A 52 11.92 3.53 -15.17
CA SER A 52 10.75 3.08 -15.94
C SER A 52 10.45 3.95 -17.15
N GLY A 53 10.98 5.18 -17.20
CA GLY A 53 10.54 6.19 -18.17
C GLY A 53 9.08 6.63 -17.96
N ASN A 54 8.47 6.31 -16.80
CA ASN A 54 7.07 6.56 -16.50
C ASN A 54 6.93 7.22 -15.12
N ALA A 55 7.20 8.53 -15.07
CA ALA A 55 7.10 9.31 -13.84
C ALA A 55 5.68 9.30 -13.25
N ARG A 56 4.65 9.34 -14.11
CA ARG A 56 3.25 9.28 -13.67
C ARG A 56 2.97 8.00 -12.89
N TRP A 57 3.42 6.84 -13.38
CA TRP A 57 3.30 5.57 -12.68
C TRP A 57 4.04 5.56 -11.33
N ALA A 58 5.27 6.06 -11.30
CA ALA A 58 6.07 6.09 -10.08
C ALA A 58 5.40 6.92 -8.97
N TRP A 59 4.96 8.14 -9.31
CA TRP A 59 4.26 9.01 -8.37
C TRP A 59 2.87 8.49 -8.00
N ASP A 60 2.16 7.81 -8.91
CA ASP A 60 0.92 7.08 -8.56
C ASP A 60 1.19 5.95 -7.56
N CYS A 61 2.29 5.21 -7.71
CA CYS A 61 2.67 4.18 -6.76
C CYS A 61 2.99 4.77 -5.39
N TYR A 62 3.63 5.94 -5.34
CA TYR A 62 4.01 6.58 -4.09
C TYR A 62 2.82 7.18 -3.34
N ARG A 63 1.92 7.90 -4.01
CA ARG A 63 0.68 8.38 -3.35
C ARG A 63 -0.18 7.23 -2.84
N ARG A 64 -0.27 6.11 -3.60
CA ARG A 64 -0.98 4.91 -3.16
C ARG A 64 -0.31 4.27 -1.94
N PHE A 65 1.02 4.23 -1.93
CA PHE A 65 1.77 3.74 -0.77
C PHE A 65 1.47 4.59 0.46
N ILE A 66 1.57 5.91 0.38
CA ILE A 66 1.31 6.81 1.50
C ILE A 66 -0.11 6.59 2.01
N GLN A 67 -1.12 6.57 1.14
CA GLN A 67 -2.51 6.32 1.52
C GLN A 67 -2.69 4.96 2.21
N MET A 68 -2.17 3.87 1.62
CA MET A 68 -2.33 2.51 2.17
C MET A 68 -1.58 2.34 3.49
N TYR A 69 -0.36 2.86 3.58
CA TYR A 69 0.43 2.81 4.81
C TYR A 69 -0.26 3.62 5.91
N SER A 70 -0.73 4.81 5.60
CA SER A 70 -1.46 5.67 6.53
C SER A 70 -2.75 5.01 7.03
N ASP A 71 -3.58 4.48 6.14
CA ASP A 71 -4.82 3.80 6.51
C ASP A 71 -4.59 2.64 7.49
N VAL A 72 -3.59 1.80 7.20
CA VAL A 72 -3.27 0.61 8.00
C VAL A 72 -2.54 0.96 9.30
N VAL A 73 -1.63 1.93 9.29
CA VAL A 73 -0.83 2.29 10.46
C VAL A 73 -1.59 3.21 11.41
N MET A 74 -2.36 4.17 10.87
CA MET A 74 -3.04 5.21 11.64
C MET A 74 -4.44 4.80 12.13
N GLU A 75 -5.08 3.82 11.48
CA GLU A 75 -6.47 3.40 11.75
C GLU A 75 -7.51 4.54 11.60
N VAL A 76 -7.17 5.66 10.95
CA VAL A 76 -8.07 6.82 10.77
C VAL A 76 -9.01 6.71 9.57
N GLY A 77 -8.82 5.70 8.72
CA GLY A 77 -9.59 5.49 7.51
C GLY A 77 -9.12 6.33 6.30
N LYS A 78 -9.52 5.90 5.12
CA LYS A 78 -9.13 6.50 3.82
C LYS A 78 -9.76 7.85 3.50
N LYS A 79 -10.79 8.25 4.24
CA LYS A 79 -11.66 9.40 3.92
C LYS A 79 -10.88 10.69 3.67
N TYR A 80 -9.91 11.00 4.53
CA TYR A 80 -9.08 12.21 4.41
C TYR A 80 -8.29 12.25 3.09
N PHE A 81 -7.76 11.11 2.65
CA PHE A 81 -7.01 11.01 1.40
C PHE A 81 -7.92 11.06 0.16
N GLU A 82 -9.14 10.49 0.26
CA GLU A 82 -10.15 10.58 -0.82
C GLU A 82 -10.64 12.02 -1.01
N GLU A 83 -10.83 12.78 0.07
CA GLU A 83 -11.19 14.20 -0.01
C GLU A 83 -10.11 15.04 -0.70
N LEU A 84 -8.83 14.74 -0.44
CA LEU A 84 -7.70 15.42 -1.08
C LEU A 84 -7.61 15.13 -2.59
N ILE A 85 -7.79 13.87 -3.01
CA ILE A 85 -7.74 13.52 -4.44
C ILE A 85 -8.95 14.10 -5.19
N ASP A 86 -10.14 14.09 -4.59
CA ASP A 86 -11.34 14.66 -5.20
C ASP A 86 -11.22 16.18 -5.36
N LYS A 87 -10.66 16.86 -4.35
CA LYS A 87 -10.35 18.29 -4.44
C LYS A 87 -9.38 18.58 -5.59
N MET A 88 -8.28 17.84 -5.68
CA MET A 88 -7.31 18.03 -6.75
C MET A 88 -7.93 17.79 -8.14
N LYS A 89 -8.75 16.75 -8.30
CA LYS A 89 -9.46 16.50 -9.56
C LYS A 89 -10.39 17.65 -9.94
N ALA A 90 -11.14 18.19 -8.97
CA ALA A 90 -11.99 19.36 -9.18
C ALA A 90 -11.18 20.59 -9.59
N ASP A 91 -10.05 20.86 -8.92
CA ASP A 91 -9.16 21.98 -9.21
C ASP A 91 -8.50 21.86 -10.61
N ARG A 92 -8.26 20.64 -11.08
CA ARG A 92 -7.71 20.34 -12.41
C ARG A 92 -8.77 20.15 -13.50
N GLY A 93 -10.06 20.13 -13.14
CA GLY A 93 -11.17 19.92 -14.06
C GLY A 93 -11.22 18.52 -14.69
N VAL A 94 -10.66 17.51 -14.02
CA VAL A 94 -10.66 16.10 -14.46
C VAL A 94 -11.67 15.27 -13.67
N GLN A 95 -12.07 14.11 -14.19
CA GLN A 95 -13.06 13.24 -13.54
C GLN A 95 -12.45 11.98 -12.95
N GLN A 96 -11.39 11.46 -13.56
CA GLN A 96 -10.75 10.20 -13.20
C GLN A 96 -9.31 10.41 -12.74
N ASP A 97 -8.88 9.62 -11.75
CA ASP A 97 -7.50 9.62 -11.25
C ASP A 97 -6.45 9.35 -12.35
N VAL A 98 -6.83 8.65 -13.41
CA VAL A 98 -5.94 8.34 -14.55
C VAL A 98 -5.58 9.58 -15.37
N GLU A 99 -6.39 10.63 -15.28
CA GLU A 99 -6.19 11.90 -15.99
C GLU A 99 -5.21 12.83 -15.27
N LEU A 100 -4.88 12.56 -13.99
CA LEU A 100 -3.89 13.33 -13.23
C LEU A 100 -2.47 13.10 -13.79
N THR A 101 -1.74 14.20 -13.96
CA THR A 101 -0.37 14.18 -14.47
C THR A 101 0.64 13.70 -13.42
N ALA A 102 1.89 13.48 -13.84
CA ALA A 102 2.97 13.14 -12.89
C ALA A 102 3.19 14.25 -11.85
N ASP A 103 3.12 15.52 -12.26
CA ASP A 103 3.30 16.66 -11.37
C ASP A 103 2.14 16.78 -10.37
N ASP A 104 0.90 16.54 -10.82
CA ASP A 104 -0.26 16.51 -9.93
C ASP A 104 -0.11 15.40 -8.88
N LEU A 105 0.32 14.20 -9.28
CA LEU A 105 0.53 13.08 -8.35
C LEU A 105 1.68 13.33 -7.38
N LYS A 106 2.72 14.06 -7.80
CA LYS A 106 3.82 14.51 -6.93
C LYS A 106 3.34 15.54 -5.91
N GLU A 107 2.51 16.49 -6.33
CA GLU A 107 1.84 17.42 -5.43
C GLU A 107 0.93 16.67 -4.44
N LEU A 108 0.14 15.71 -4.92
CA LEU A 108 -0.77 14.92 -4.10
C LEU A 108 -0.05 14.08 -3.06
N ALA A 109 1.09 13.46 -3.43
CA ALA A 109 1.93 12.72 -2.48
C ALA A 109 2.43 13.65 -1.35
N SER A 110 2.77 14.89 -1.67
CA SER A 110 3.18 15.89 -0.67
C SER A 110 2.02 16.26 0.26
N GLN A 111 0.82 16.47 -0.29
CA GLN A 111 -0.40 16.72 0.49
C GLN A 111 -0.74 15.52 1.40
N PHE A 112 -0.58 14.29 0.92
CA PHE A 112 -0.82 13.09 1.71
C PHE A 112 0.17 12.95 2.89
N LYS A 113 1.46 13.26 2.68
CA LYS A 113 2.44 13.30 3.77
C LYS A 113 2.08 14.37 4.81
N ALA A 114 1.60 15.53 4.36
CA ALA A 114 1.15 16.59 5.26
C ALA A 114 -0.07 16.16 6.10
N GLU A 115 -1.05 15.49 5.48
CA GLU A 115 -2.21 14.94 6.19
C GLU A 115 -1.80 13.87 7.22
N TYR A 116 -0.89 12.96 6.85
CA TYR A 116 -0.30 11.99 7.79
C TYR A 116 0.29 12.70 9.01
N LYS A 117 1.12 13.72 8.78
CA LYS A 117 1.76 14.50 9.85
C LYS A 117 0.75 15.24 10.72
N GLU A 118 -0.29 15.82 10.13
CA GLU A 118 -1.34 16.51 10.87
C GLU A 118 -2.06 15.56 11.84
N LYS A 119 -2.33 14.33 11.40
CA LYS A 119 -3.08 13.34 12.20
C LYS A 119 -2.23 12.57 13.20
N ILE A 120 -0.98 12.24 12.89
CA ILE A 120 -0.09 11.45 13.74
C ILE A 120 0.84 12.32 14.60
N GLY A 121 1.13 13.55 14.16
CA GLY A 121 2.12 14.42 14.79
C GLY A 121 3.57 14.09 14.44
N GLU A 122 3.81 13.11 13.57
CA GLU A 122 5.13 12.68 13.10
C GLU A 122 5.21 12.72 11.58
N ASP A 123 6.41 12.92 11.04
CA ASP A 123 6.63 12.87 9.60
C ASP A 123 6.40 11.45 9.06
N PHE A 124 5.95 11.35 7.81
CA PHE A 124 5.82 10.06 7.15
C PHE A 124 7.21 9.40 7.03
N PRO A 125 7.37 8.12 7.42
CA PRO A 125 8.69 7.50 7.54
C PRO A 125 9.38 7.39 6.19
N ASP A 126 10.56 8.01 6.05
CA ASP A 126 11.37 7.94 4.84
C ASP A 126 12.30 6.71 4.82
N ASP A 127 12.68 6.15 5.97
CA ASP A 127 13.49 4.92 6.06
C ASP A 127 12.64 3.67 5.74
N PRO A 128 12.95 2.92 4.67
CA PRO A 128 12.27 1.68 4.33
C PRO A 128 12.23 0.66 5.47
N LYS A 129 13.25 0.61 6.34
CA LYS A 129 13.27 -0.32 7.48
C LYS A 129 12.27 0.09 8.55
N GLU A 130 12.13 1.39 8.81
CA GLU A 130 11.10 1.92 9.70
C GLU A 130 9.71 1.66 9.15
N GLN A 131 9.50 1.89 7.85
CA GLN A 131 8.27 1.54 7.14
C GLN A 131 7.94 0.05 7.32
N LEU A 132 8.91 -0.84 7.10
CA LEU A 132 8.71 -2.29 7.22
C LEU A 132 8.30 -2.69 8.65
N MET A 133 8.98 -2.14 9.66
CA MET A 133 8.66 -2.43 11.06
C MET A 133 7.30 -1.84 11.47
N GLY A 134 6.94 -0.67 10.95
CA GLY A 134 5.61 -0.08 11.13
C GLY A 134 4.51 -0.94 10.53
N ALA A 135 4.70 -1.43 9.31
CA ALA A 135 3.78 -2.33 8.63
C ALA A 135 3.61 -3.68 9.36
N ILE A 136 4.71 -4.29 9.83
CA ILE A 136 4.68 -5.53 10.62
C ILE A 136 3.86 -5.33 11.91
N LYS A 137 4.13 -4.25 12.66
CA LYS A 137 3.38 -3.92 13.88
C LYS A 137 1.90 -3.70 13.57
N ALA A 138 1.58 -3.02 12.48
CA ALA A 138 0.20 -2.77 12.09
C ALA A 138 -0.56 -4.04 11.71
N VAL A 139 0.08 -4.99 11.02
CA VAL A 139 -0.51 -6.32 10.75
C VAL A 139 -0.81 -7.06 12.06
N PHE A 140 0.09 -7.03 13.04
CA PHE A 140 -0.20 -7.66 14.33
C PHE A 140 -1.34 -6.95 15.08
N ARG A 141 -1.40 -5.61 15.03
CA ARG A 141 -2.55 -4.85 15.58
C ARG A 141 -3.86 -5.18 14.86
N SER A 142 -3.83 -5.37 13.54
CA SER A 142 -5.02 -5.70 12.76
C SER A 142 -5.63 -7.05 13.15
N TRP A 143 -4.87 -7.94 13.79
CA TRP A 143 -5.43 -9.14 14.39
C TRP A 143 -6.43 -8.79 15.50
N ASP A 144 -6.23 -7.72 16.26
CA ASP A 144 -7.12 -7.35 17.36
C ASP A 144 -8.16 -6.27 16.99
N ASN A 145 -8.29 -5.92 15.71
CA ASN A 145 -9.27 -4.92 15.31
C ASN A 145 -10.72 -5.43 15.52
N PRO A 146 -11.71 -4.52 15.72
CA PRO A 146 -13.10 -4.91 16.00
C PRO A 146 -13.70 -5.84 14.94
N ARG A 147 -13.43 -5.58 13.65
CA ARG A 147 -13.93 -6.39 12.54
C ARG A 147 -13.40 -7.82 12.57
N ALA A 148 -12.11 -8.02 12.84
CA ALA A 148 -11.49 -9.34 12.94
C ALA A 148 -11.97 -10.09 14.19
N ASN A 149 -12.16 -9.37 15.31
CA ASN A 149 -12.74 -9.94 16.53
C ASN A 149 -14.15 -10.50 16.31
N VAL A 150 -15.02 -9.77 15.61
CA VAL A 150 -16.37 -10.23 15.25
C VAL A 150 -16.29 -11.43 14.31
N TYR A 151 -15.52 -11.32 13.22
CA TYR A 151 -15.37 -12.42 12.26
C TYR A 151 -14.88 -13.72 12.90
N ARG A 152 -13.89 -13.63 13.77
CA ARG A 152 -13.37 -14.79 14.49
C ARG A 152 -14.41 -15.45 15.36
N ARG A 153 -15.26 -14.66 16.03
CA ARG A 153 -16.37 -15.19 16.84
C ARG A 153 -17.39 -15.90 15.96
N ASP A 154 -17.73 -15.32 14.81
CA ASP A 154 -18.73 -15.86 13.90
C ASP A 154 -18.25 -17.12 13.15
N ASN A 155 -16.94 -17.34 13.07
CA ASN A 155 -16.31 -18.45 12.35
C ASN A 155 -15.50 -19.39 13.27
N ASP A 156 -15.68 -19.30 14.59
CA ASP A 156 -15.01 -20.14 15.60
C ASP A 156 -13.46 -20.18 15.47
N ILE A 157 -12.85 -19.05 15.10
CA ILE A 157 -11.39 -18.92 14.96
C ILE A 157 -10.78 -18.45 16.30
N PRO A 158 -9.93 -19.25 16.96
CA PRO A 158 -9.31 -18.85 18.22
C PRO A 158 -8.41 -17.62 18.11
N TYR A 159 -8.57 -16.66 19.02
CA TYR A 159 -7.70 -15.48 19.10
C TYR A 159 -6.22 -15.85 19.28
N SER A 160 -5.94 -16.94 20.00
CA SER A 160 -4.59 -17.42 20.32
C SER A 160 -3.78 -17.88 19.11
N TRP A 161 -4.40 -18.06 17.93
CA TRP A 161 -3.67 -18.44 16.72
C TRP A 161 -2.81 -17.30 16.17
N GLY A 162 -3.19 -16.04 16.42
CA GLY A 162 -2.50 -14.89 15.86
C GLY A 162 -2.58 -14.81 14.33
N THR A 163 -1.77 -13.92 13.77
CA THR A 163 -1.56 -13.76 12.33
C THR A 163 -0.06 -13.73 12.04
N ALA A 164 0.34 -14.26 10.88
CA ALA A 164 1.68 -14.10 10.35
C ALA A 164 1.77 -12.86 9.46
N VAL A 165 3.00 -12.42 9.20
CA VAL A 165 3.30 -11.35 8.26
C VAL A 165 4.08 -11.92 7.09
N ASN A 166 3.51 -11.81 5.89
CA ASN A 166 4.17 -12.20 4.65
C ASN A 166 4.81 -10.97 4.01
N VAL A 167 6.12 -11.03 3.77
CA VAL A 167 6.87 -9.98 3.07
C VAL A 167 7.33 -10.53 1.72
N GLN A 168 6.91 -9.91 0.63
CA GLN A 168 7.15 -10.39 -0.73
C GLN A 168 7.64 -9.27 -1.63
N SER A 169 8.60 -9.54 -2.51
CA SER A 169 9.01 -8.59 -3.57
C SER A 169 7.80 -8.16 -4.41
N MET A 170 7.71 -6.87 -4.71
CA MET A 170 6.64 -6.33 -5.56
C MET A 170 6.73 -6.85 -7.00
N ALA A 171 5.55 -7.07 -7.58
CA ALA A 171 5.29 -7.11 -9.01
C ALA A 171 4.18 -6.09 -9.30
N PHE A 172 4.22 -5.44 -10.46
CA PHE A 172 3.36 -4.29 -10.76
C PHE A 172 2.41 -4.62 -11.90
N GLY A 173 1.12 -4.61 -11.62
CA GLY A 173 0.05 -4.76 -12.61
C GLY A 173 -0.47 -3.43 -13.17
N ASN A 174 0.27 -2.33 -12.97
CA ASN A 174 -0.15 -0.95 -13.29
C ASN A 174 0.92 -0.13 -14.03
N MET A 175 1.98 -0.76 -14.58
CA MET A 175 3.07 -0.08 -15.31
C MET A 175 2.68 0.43 -16.71
N GLY A 176 1.64 -0.14 -17.32
CA GLY A 176 1.22 0.16 -18.69
C GLY A 176 0.14 -0.81 -19.19
N ASP A 177 -0.14 -0.78 -20.50
CA ASP A 177 -1.25 -1.53 -21.11
C ASP A 177 -0.98 -3.04 -21.26
N ASP A 178 0.27 -3.48 -21.07
CA ASP A 178 0.73 -4.87 -21.17
C ASP A 178 0.83 -5.58 -19.80
N CYS A 179 0.31 -4.96 -18.73
CA CYS A 179 0.30 -5.51 -17.38
C CYS A 179 -1.09 -5.41 -16.73
N GLY A 180 -1.33 -6.24 -15.71
CA GLY A 180 -2.62 -6.27 -15.05
C GLY A 180 -2.60 -7.02 -13.73
N THR A 181 -3.69 -6.91 -12.98
CA THR A 181 -3.96 -7.67 -11.76
C THR A 181 -5.36 -8.25 -11.83
N GLY A 182 -5.56 -9.47 -11.33
CA GLY A 182 -6.84 -10.18 -11.42
C GLY A 182 -6.95 -11.32 -10.42
N VAL A 183 -8.19 -11.76 -10.19
CA VAL A 183 -8.54 -12.90 -9.34
C VAL A 183 -9.42 -13.82 -10.16
N ALA A 184 -9.12 -15.12 -10.14
CA ALA A 184 -9.88 -16.15 -10.84
C ALA A 184 -10.12 -17.34 -9.92
N PHE A 185 -11.25 -18.02 -10.14
CA PHE A 185 -11.53 -19.32 -9.55
C PHE A 185 -11.42 -20.37 -10.65
N THR A 186 -10.84 -21.53 -10.34
CA THR A 186 -10.69 -22.62 -11.31
C THR A 186 -12.03 -23.29 -11.66
N ARG A 187 -13.07 -23.02 -10.87
CA ARG A 187 -14.47 -23.41 -11.06
C ARG A 187 -15.38 -22.32 -10.51
N ASP A 188 -16.67 -22.36 -10.82
CA ASP A 188 -17.63 -21.39 -10.32
C ASP A 188 -17.83 -21.58 -8.80
N PRO A 189 -17.52 -20.59 -7.95
CA PRO A 189 -17.69 -20.71 -6.51
C PRO A 189 -19.16 -20.83 -6.07
N ALA A 190 -20.13 -20.51 -6.93
CA ALA A 190 -21.56 -20.62 -6.65
C ALA A 190 -22.18 -21.94 -7.13
N THR A 191 -21.69 -22.52 -8.23
CA THR A 191 -22.34 -23.67 -8.89
C THR A 191 -21.49 -24.96 -8.95
N GLY A 192 -20.17 -24.88 -8.77
CA GLY A 192 -19.25 -26.04 -8.74
C GLY A 192 -18.48 -26.30 -10.02
#